data_AF-A0A438CJ22-F1
#
_entry.id   AF-A0A438CJ22-F1
#
_cell.length_a   1.000
_cell.length_b   1.000
_cell.length_c   1.000
_cell.angle_alpha   90.00
_cell.angle_beta   90.00
_cell.angle_gamma   90.00
#
_symmetry.space_group_name_H-M   'P 1'
#
loop_
_entity.id
_entity.type
_entity.pdbx_description
1 polymer ?
#
loop_
_entity_poly.entity_id
_entity_poly.type
_entity_poly.pdbx_seq_one_letter_code
_entity_poly.pdbx_strand_id
1 'polypeptide(L)'
;MMEMLRRVPCFTNAELPSTKMSDFFPLTKRILVNMGNDLPVFVLARLPFGTLESAIPVFSNCRIARFRRLRKRKLLAEEAKALKLAEGEKEAIRAETDKLRKERRTTKAKFKKSKGENAQLKKEMKKLLNGFAAQKKELETEYQKQVDEMYLFGYCCCMKKNGITQDIPSFPSNDEGETPNGSS
;
A
#
# COMPACT_ATOMS: atom_id res chain seq x y z
N MET A 1 48.65 -101.27 18.06
CA MET A 1 49.79 -100.72 17.31
C MET A 1 49.78 -99.21 17.54
N MET A 2 50.39 -98.74 18.64
CA MET A 2 51.70 -98.03 18.65
C MET A 2 51.74 -96.87 17.65
N GLU A 3 51.59 -95.63 18.14
CA GLU A 3 52.71 -94.75 18.50
C GLU A 3 53.61 -94.40 17.31
N MET A 4 53.39 -93.22 16.74
CA MET A 4 54.45 -92.43 16.09
C MET A 4 54.45 -91.03 16.72
N LEU A 5 55.18 -90.99 17.82
CA LEU A 5 55.76 -89.84 18.52
C LEU A 5 56.15 -88.65 17.62
N ARG A 6 55.83 -87.42 18.05
CA ARG A 6 56.83 -86.39 18.49
C ARG A 6 56.15 -85.03 18.74
N ARG A 7 56.20 -84.50 19.98
CA ARG A 7 57.09 -83.39 20.45
C ARG A 7 56.72 -82.03 19.82
N VAL A 8 56.36 -80.93 20.52
CA VAL A 8 56.70 -80.37 21.85
C VAL A 8 55.65 -79.27 22.23
N PRO A 9 55.38 -78.99 23.52
CA PRO A 9 54.40 -78.01 24.01
C PRO A 9 55.00 -76.61 24.27
N CYS A 10 54.18 -75.55 24.30
CA CYS A 10 54.46 -74.30 25.06
C CYS A 10 53.15 -73.55 25.37
N PHE A 11 52.79 -73.48 26.65
CA PHE A 11 51.88 -72.50 27.25
C PHE A 11 52.59 -71.14 27.40
N THR A 12 51.86 -70.02 27.34
CA THR A 12 51.99 -68.92 28.34
C THR A 12 50.87 -67.88 28.22
N ASN A 13 50.50 -67.36 29.41
CA ASN A 13 49.44 -66.39 29.70
C ASN A 13 49.60 -65.04 28.98
N ALA A 14 48.51 -64.47 28.47
CA ALA A 14 48.43 -63.07 28.05
C ALA A 14 47.13 -62.43 28.59
N GLU A 15 47.25 -61.18 29.03
CA GLU A 15 46.26 -60.33 29.70
C GLU A 15 44.86 -60.29 29.06
N LEU A 16 43.85 -60.00 29.90
CA LEU A 16 42.45 -59.83 29.49
C LEU A 16 42.34 -58.76 28.37
N PRO A 17 41.82 -59.10 27.17
CA PRO A 17 41.72 -58.14 26.09
C PRO A 17 40.62 -57.10 26.39
N SER A 18 40.97 -55.81 26.27
CA SER A 18 40.07 -54.67 26.46
C SER A 18 38.72 -54.85 25.73
N THR A 19 37.61 -54.74 26.47
CA THR A 19 36.22 -54.92 25.98
C THR A 19 35.67 -53.71 25.22
N LYS A 20 36.52 -52.84 24.66
CA LYS A 20 36.10 -51.73 23.82
C LYS A 20 36.30 -52.09 22.36
N MET A 21 35.22 -52.16 21.59
CA MET A 21 35.24 -52.48 20.15
C MET A 21 36.12 -51.52 19.31
N SER A 22 36.47 -50.34 19.85
CA SER A 22 37.42 -49.40 19.26
C SER A 22 38.88 -49.87 19.30
N ASP A 23 39.22 -50.79 20.20
CA ASP A 23 40.59 -51.20 20.46
C ASP A 23 40.99 -52.38 19.56
N PHE A 24 40.01 -53.16 19.08
CA PHE A 24 40.21 -54.24 18.11
C PHE A 24 40.37 -53.76 16.66
N PHE A 25 39.97 -52.52 16.37
CA PHE A 25 40.14 -51.89 15.06
C PHE A 25 40.76 -50.49 15.19
N PRO A 26 42.05 -50.36 15.56
CA PRO A 26 42.76 -49.08 15.57
C PRO A 26 43.03 -48.53 14.15
N LEU A 27 42.43 -49.15 13.13
CA LEU A 27 42.84 -49.03 11.75
C LEU A 27 42.32 -47.77 11.05
N THR A 28 41.39 -47.00 11.63
CA THR A 28 40.95 -45.76 10.96
C THR A 28 41.79 -44.55 11.32
N LYS A 29 42.73 -44.16 10.45
CA LYS A 29 43.46 -42.89 10.58
C LYS A 29 42.49 -41.74 10.35
N ARG A 30 42.50 -40.76 11.26
CA ARG A 30 41.76 -39.49 11.12
C ARG A 30 42.72 -38.45 10.57
N ILE A 31 42.39 -37.87 9.42
CA ILE A 31 43.21 -36.83 8.80
C ILE A 31 42.36 -35.57 8.67
N LEU A 32 42.92 -34.45 9.14
CA LEU A 32 42.36 -33.13 8.97
C LEU A 32 42.90 -32.57 7.65
N VAL A 33 42.02 -32.29 6.69
CA VAL A 33 42.41 -31.76 5.39
C VAL A 33 41.84 -30.36 5.22
N ASN A 34 42.73 -29.38 4.99
CA ASN A 34 42.39 -27.99 4.71
C ASN A 34 42.13 -27.83 3.20
N MET A 35 41.00 -27.21 2.83
CA MET A 35 40.50 -27.16 1.46
C MET A 35 40.14 -25.72 1.04
N GLY A 36 40.97 -24.73 1.40
CA GLY A 36 40.67 -23.29 1.32
C GLY A 36 39.88 -22.79 0.10
N ASN A 37 38.97 -21.83 0.35
CA ASN A 37 39.13 -20.43 -0.11
C ASN A 37 37.99 -19.46 0.22
N ASP A 38 36.87 -19.86 0.82
CA ASP A 38 35.88 -18.84 1.30
C ASP A 38 35.27 -19.13 2.68
N LEU A 39 35.61 -20.27 3.30
CA LEU A 39 35.46 -20.56 4.73
C LEU A 39 36.23 -21.87 5.02
N PRO A 40 37.06 -21.98 6.07
CA PRO A 40 37.85 -23.19 6.32
C PRO A 40 36.93 -24.34 6.77
N VAL A 41 36.41 -25.11 5.81
CA VAL A 41 35.64 -26.32 6.07
C VAL A 41 36.61 -27.48 6.19
N PHE A 42 36.95 -27.84 7.43
CA PHE A 42 37.73 -29.04 7.70
C PHE A 42 36.83 -30.28 7.66
N VAL A 43 37.13 -31.25 6.80
CA VAL A 43 36.39 -32.52 6.74
C VAL A 43 37.22 -33.62 7.39
N LEU A 44 36.75 -34.15 8.52
CA LEU A 44 37.38 -35.27 9.20
C LEU A 44 37.13 -36.57 8.43
N ALA A 45 38.15 -37.07 7.71
CA ALA A 45 38.04 -38.33 7.00
C ALA A 45 38.54 -39.49 7.90
N ARG A 46 37.67 -40.48 8.14
CA ARG A 46 38.06 -41.81 8.65
C ARG A 46 38.39 -42.71 7.46
N LEU A 47 39.60 -43.25 7.39
CA LEU A 47 40.11 -44.12 6.32
C LEU A 47 40.71 -45.41 6.92
N PRO A 48 40.40 -46.61 6.41
CA PRO A 48 40.96 -47.86 6.91
C PRO A 48 42.47 -47.96 6.67
N PHE A 49 43.19 -48.66 7.55
CA PHE A 49 44.64 -48.84 7.48
C PHE A 49 44.99 -49.73 6.28
N GLY A 50 46.03 -49.37 5.53
CA GLY A 50 46.37 -50.03 4.27
C GLY A 50 45.72 -49.42 3.03
N THR A 51 45.02 -48.28 3.16
CA THR A 51 44.57 -47.50 1.99
C THR A 51 45.81 -47.00 1.24
N LEU A 52 46.01 -47.42 -0.02
CA LEU A 52 47.06 -46.87 -0.90
C LEU A 52 46.94 -45.34 -0.92
N GLU A 53 48.05 -44.60 -0.76
CA GLU A 53 48.03 -43.13 -0.70
C GLU A 53 47.32 -42.49 -1.90
N SER A 54 47.33 -43.17 -3.05
CA SER A 54 46.63 -42.76 -4.27
C SER A 54 45.09 -42.76 -4.18
N ALA A 55 44.49 -43.51 -3.26
CA ALA A 55 43.03 -43.59 -3.10
C ALA A 55 42.46 -42.52 -2.14
N ILE A 56 43.29 -41.98 -1.24
CA ILE A 56 42.95 -40.89 -0.30
C ILE A 56 42.34 -39.66 -1.03
N PRO A 57 42.93 -39.13 -2.13
CA PRO A 57 42.36 -37.99 -2.85
C PRO A 57 41.02 -38.32 -3.51
N VAL A 58 40.78 -39.57 -3.93
CA VAL A 58 39.51 -39.96 -4.58
C VAL A 58 38.37 -39.95 -3.56
N PHE A 59 38.57 -40.51 -2.37
CA PHE A 59 37.55 -40.52 -1.32
C PHE A 59 37.23 -39.10 -0.79
N SER A 60 38.24 -38.24 -0.63
CA SER A 60 38.03 -36.85 -0.21
C SER A 60 37.26 -36.06 -1.28
N ASN A 61 37.61 -36.23 -2.56
CA ASN A 61 36.91 -35.59 -3.69
C ASN A 61 35.46 -36.06 -3.82
N CYS A 62 35.17 -37.35 -3.68
CA CYS A 62 33.79 -37.86 -3.70
C CYS A 62 32.93 -37.27 -2.57
N ARG A 63 33.48 -37.12 -1.36
CA ARG A 63 32.77 -36.49 -0.23
C ARG A 63 32.52 -35.01 -0.48
N ILE A 64 33.51 -34.27 -0.96
CA ILE A 64 33.38 -32.84 -1.28
C ILE A 64 32.34 -32.62 -2.39
N ALA A 65 32.37 -33.42 -3.45
CA ALA A 65 31.38 -33.35 -4.52
C ALA A 65 29.95 -33.60 -4.01
N ARG A 66 29.78 -34.49 -3.02
CA ARG A 66 28.49 -34.76 -2.38
C ARG A 66 28.04 -33.58 -1.52
N PHE A 67 28.93 -32.98 -0.73
CA PHE A 67 28.63 -31.77 0.06
C PHE A 67 28.29 -30.56 -0.82
N ARG A 68 29.04 -30.34 -1.91
CA ARG A 68 28.73 -29.26 -2.88
C ARG A 68 27.36 -29.46 -3.52
N ARG A 69 27.01 -30.70 -3.91
CA ARG A 69 25.66 -31.03 -4.42
C ARG A 69 24.57 -30.77 -3.37
N LEU A 70 24.80 -31.16 -2.11
CA LEU A 70 23.84 -30.92 -1.04
C LEU A 70 23.64 -29.42 -0.77
N ARG A 71 24.72 -28.63 -0.76
CA ARG A 71 24.64 -27.16 -0.62
C ARG A 71 23.86 -26.52 -1.77
N LYS A 72 24.16 -26.88 -3.02
CA LYS A 72 23.40 -26.38 -4.18
C LYS A 72 21.91 -26.71 -4.07
N ARG A 73 21.55 -27.94 -3.68
CA ARG A 73 20.15 -28.33 -3.46
C ARG A 73 19.48 -27.53 -2.33
N LYS A 74 20.20 -27.24 -1.23
CA LYS A 74 19.67 -26.40 -0.15
C LYS A 74 19.44 -24.96 -0.61
N LEU A 75 20.39 -24.37 -1.34
CA LEU A 75 20.22 -23.02 -1.89
C LEU A 75 19.02 -22.96 -2.85
N LEU A 76 18.91 -23.92 -3.77
CA LEU A 76 17.75 -24.03 -4.67
C LEU A 76 16.42 -24.19 -3.93
N ALA A 77 16.40 -24.94 -2.82
CA ALA A 77 15.19 -25.11 -2.02
C ALA A 77 14.79 -23.82 -1.29
N GLU A 78 15.74 -23.06 -0.76
CA GLU A 78 15.47 -21.76 -0.14
C GLU A 78 15.03 -20.72 -1.19
N GLU A 79 15.68 -20.67 -2.35
CA GLU A 79 15.25 -19.82 -3.48
C GLU A 79 13.83 -20.16 -3.93
N ALA A 80 13.48 -21.45 -4.03
CA ALA A 80 12.12 -21.86 -4.40
C ALA A 80 11.06 -21.47 -3.36
N LYS A 81 11.40 -21.50 -2.06
CA LYS A 81 10.51 -21.02 -0.99
C LYS A 81 10.32 -19.50 -1.07
N ALA A 82 11.41 -18.75 -1.26
CA ALA A 82 11.37 -17.30 -1.41
C ALA A 82 10.56 -16.90 -2.65
N LEU A 83 10.69 -17.63 -3.76
CA LEU A 83 9.93 -17.40 -4.99
C LEU A 83 8.43 -17.62 -4.76
N LYS A 84 8.03 -18.71 -4.09
CA LYS A 84 6.63 -18.98 -3.75
C LYS A 84 6.03 -17.89 -2.84
N LEU A 85 6.81 -17.42 -1.86
CA LEU A 85 6.38 -16.34 -0.99
C LEU A 85 6.17 -15.04 -1.80
N ALA A 86 7.13 -14.68 -2.65
CA ALA A 86 7.06 -13.50 -3.49
C ALA A 86 5.91 -13.56 -4.52
N GLU A 87 5.59 -14.74 -5.04
CA GLU A 87 4.42 -14.94 -5.92
C GLU A 87 3.11 -14.69 -5.18
N GLY A 88 2.97 -15.23 -3.96
CA GLY A 88 1.80 -14.98 -3.11
C GLY A 88 1.62 -13.50 -2.75
N GLU A 89 2.70 -12.81 -2.40
CA GLU A 89 2.67 -11.36 -2.15
C GLU A 89 2.24 -10.56 -3.38
N LYS A 90 2.75 -10.92 -4.58
CA LYS A 90 2.33 -10.28 -5.84
C LYS A 90 0.85 -10.51 -6.14
N GLU A 91 0.29 -11.66 -5.79
CA GLU A 91 -1.14 -11.92 -5.93
C GLU A 91 -1.97 -11.08 -4.95
N ALA A 92 -1.55 -10.97 -3.69
CA ALA A 92 -2.19 -10.13 -2.69
C ALA A 92 -2.19 -8.64 -3.11
N ILE A 93 -1.04 -8.12 -3.57
CA ILE A 93 -0.92 -6.74 -4.07
C ILE A 93 -1.84 -6.50 -5.27
N ARG A 94 -1.93 -7.47 -6.19
CA ARG A 94 -2.84 -7.39 -7.34
C ARG A 94 -4.30 -7.29 -6.91
N ALA A 95 -4.74 -8.13 -5.97
CA ALA A 95 -6.10 -8.11 -5.45
C ALA A 95 -6.44 -6.79 -4.73
N GLU A 96 -5.52 -6.29 -3.92
CA GLU A 96 -5.69 -5.02 -3.21
C GLU A 96 -5.75 -3.82 -4.18
N THR A 97 -4.89 -3.83 -5.21
CA THR A 97 -4.89 -2.81 -6.27
C THR A 97 -6.23 -2.76 -7.00
N ASP A 98 -6.82 -3.93 -7.30
CA ASP A 98 -8.13 -4.00 -7.94
C ASP A 98 -9.26 -3.50 -7.03
N LYS A 99 -9.19 -3.79 -5.74
CA LYS A 99 -10.14 -3.24 -4.74
C LYS A 99 -10.05 -1.72 -4.68
N LEU A 100 -8.85 -1.18 -4.52
CA LEU A 100 -8.59 0.28 -4.49
C LEU A 100 -9.05 0.95 -5.80
N ARG A 101 -8.87 0.30 -6.94
CA ARG A 101 -9.35 0.80 -8.24
C ARG A 101 -10.88 0.89 -8.28
N LYS A 102 -11.61 -0.08 -7.72
CA LYS A 102 -13.07 -0.03 -7.61
C LYS A 102 -13.52 1.10 -6.68
N GLU A 103 -12.92 1.22 -5.50
CA GLU A 103 -13.21 2.30 -4.54
C GLU A 103 -12.91 3.70 -5.11
N ARG A 104 -11.80 3.85 -5.85
CA ARG A 104 -11.49 5.11 -6.55
C ARG A 104 -12.55 5.48 -7.59
N ARG A 105 -13.13 4.50 -8.28
CA ARG A 105 -14.19 4.75 -9.26
C ARG A 105 -15.48 5.22 -8.58
N THR A 106 -15.87 4.59 -7.48
CA THR A 106 -17.08 4.97 -6.74
C THR A 106 -16.94 6.35 -6.11
N THR A 107 -15.81 6.66 -5.49
CA THR A 107 -15.53 7.99 -4.92
C THR A 107 -15.45 9.07 -6.00
N LYS A 108 -14.82 8.79 -7.15
CA LYS A 108 -14.79 9.72 -8.29
C LYS A 108 -16.20 10.01 -8.84
N ALA A 109 -17.07 9.01 -8.90
CA ALA A 109 -18.46 9.21 -9.33
C ALA A 109 -19.24 10.10 -8.34
N LYS A 110 -19.12 9.81 -7.03
CA LYS A 110 -19.71 10.66 -5.97
C LYS A 110 -19.20 12.10 -6.05
N PHE A 111 -17.90 12.29 -6.21
CA PHE A 111 -17.30 13.63 -6.35
C PHE A 111 -17.85 14.40 -7.55
N LYS A 112 -18.00 13.75 -8.71
CA LYS A 112 -18.60 14.38 -9.90
C LYS A 112 -20.05 14.81 -9.65
N LYS A 113 -20.84 13.96 -8.97
CA LYS A 113 -22.23 14.26 -8.61
C LYS A 113 -22.30 15.48 -7.69
N SER A 114 -21.55 15.47 -6.59
CA SER A 114 -21.52 16.59 -5.63
C SER A 114 -20.99 17.89 -6.25
N LYS A 115 -20.04 17.81 -7.21
CA LYS A 115 -19.60 18.99 -7.96
C LYS A 115 -20.73 19.60 -8.80
N GLY A 116 -21.58 18.76 -9.40
CA GLY A 116 -22.77 19.19 -10.14
C GLY A 116 -23.79 19.88 -9.24
N GLU A 117 -24.13 19.25 -8.11
CA GLU A 117 -25.04 19.79 -7.10
C GLU A 117 -24.54 21.15 -6.56
N ASN A 118 -23.24 21.26 -6.27
CA ASN A 118 -22.65 22.53 -5.81
C ASN A 118 -22.75 23.63 -6.88
N ALA A 119 -22.52 23.28 -8.16
CA ALA A 119 -22.70 24.24 -9.26
C ALA A 119 -24.15 24.70 -9.40
N GLN A 120 -25.13 23.81 -9.18
CA GLN A 120 -26.55 24.17 -9.15
C GLN A 120 -26.87 25.10 -7.97
N LEU A 121 -26.45 24.72 -6.75
CA LEU A 121 -26.67 25.53 -5.55
C LEU A 121 -26.09 26.94 -5.69
N LYS A 122 -24.90 27.06 -6.30
CA LYS A 122 -24.28 28.37 -6.57
C LYS A 122 -25.10 29.24 -7.53
N LYS A 123 -25.78 28.63 -8.52
CA LYS A 123 -26.70 29.36 -9.41
C LYS A 123 -27.95 29.82 -8.66
N GLU A 124 -28.54 28.95 -7.85
CA GLU A 124 -29.72 29.27 -7.04
C GLU A 124 -29.42 30.39 -6.04
N MET A 125 -28.29 30.32 -5.35
CA MET A 125 -27.83 31.36 -4.42
C MET A 125 -27.64 32.71 -5.13
N LYS A 126 -27.09 32.72 -6.36
CA LYS A 126 -26.97 33.95 -7.15
C LYS A 126 -28.33 34.50 -7.57
N LYS A 127 -29.27 33.65 -7.98
CA LYS A 127 -30.63 34.08 -8.31
C LYS A 127 -31.33 34.70 -7.10
N LEU A 128 -31.19 34.07 -5.93
CA LEU A 128 -31.76 34.55 -4.68
C LEU A 128 -31.16 35.90 -4.28
N LEU A 129 -29.83 36.04 -4.33
CA LEU A 129 -29.15 37.30 -4.04
C LEU A 129 -29.64 38.44 -4.96
N ASN A 130 -29.79 38.16 -6.25
CA ASN A 130 -30.32 39.12 -7.21
C ASN A 130 -31.78 39.49 -6.89
N GLY A 131 -32.60 38.52 -6.49
CA GLY A 131 -33.98 38.75 -6.04
C GLY A 131 -34.05 39.64 -4.80
N PHE A 132 -33.22 39.39 -3.80
CA PHE A 132 -33.10 40.24 -2.61
C PHE A 132 -32.65 41.66 -2.96
N ALA A 133 -31.69 41.82 -3.87
CA ALA A 133 -31.24 43.13 -4.31
C ALA A 133 -32.35 43.91 -5.04
N ALA A 134 -33.19 43.23 -5.84
CA ALA A 134 -34.34 43.85 -6.49
C ALA A 134 -35.41 44.28 -5.47
N GLN A 135 -35.80 43.38 -4.56
CA GLN A 135 -36.78 43.69 -3.51
C GLN A 135 -36.33 44.83 -2.60
N LYS A 136 -35.05 44.87 -2.24
CA LYS A 136 -34.49 45.97 -1.44
C LYS A 136 -34.65 47.31 -2.16
N LYS A 137 -34.36 47.36 -3.47
CA LYS A 137 -34.50 48.59 -4.26
C LYS A 137 -35.96 49.01 -4.39
N GLU A 138 -36.86 48.07 -4.66
CA GLU A 138 -38.29 48.32 -4.73
C GLU A 138 -38.81 48.93 -3.42
N LEU A 139 -38.46 48.31 -2.28
CA LEU A 139 -38.81 48.80 -0.97
C LEU A 139 -38.22 50.20 -0.68
N GLU A 140 -36.97 50.44 -1.08
CA GLU A 140 -36.32 51.75 -0.94
C GLU A 140 -37.02 52.83 -1.78
N THR A 141 -37.44 52.49 -3.00
CA THR A 141 -38.21 53.41 -3.85
C THR A 141 -39.60 53.70 -3.32
N GLU A 142 -40.29 52.70 -2.77
CA GLU A 142 -41.61 52.87 -2.17
C GLU A 142 -41.53 53.71 -0.90
N TYR A 143 -40.51 53.46 -0.06
CA TYR A 143 -40.24 54.28 1.11
C TYR A 143 -39.96 55.73 0.74
N GLN A 144 -39.10 55.98 -0.25
CA GLN A 144 -38.80 57.34 -0.69
C GLN A 144 -40.05 58.04 -1.21
N LYS A 145 -40.88 57.34 -2.00
CA LYS A 145 -42.17 57.87 -2.46
C LYS A 145 -43.09 58.28 -1.31
N GLN A 146 -43.20 57.45 -0.27
CA GLN A 146 -44.00 57.77 0.92
C GLN A 146 -43.46 59.00 1.66
N VAL A 147 -42.13 59.12 1.79
CA VAL A 147 -41.48 60.29 2.39
C VAL A 147 -41.78 61.55 1.58
N ASP A 148 -41.67 61.47 0.25
CA ASP A 148 -41.93 62.59 -0.65
C ASP A 148 -43.40 63.02 -0.62
N GLU A 149 -44.34 62.07 -0.61
CA GLU A 149 -45.77 62.32 -0.46
C GLU A 149 -46.11 63.01 0.86
N MET A 150 -45.51 62.54 1.96
CA MET A 150 -45.66 63.16 3.28
C MET A 150 -45.12 64.59 3.32
N TYR A 151 -43.96 64.84 2.71
CA TYR A 151 -43.36 66.17 2.62
C TYR A 151 -44.23 67.12 1.78
N LEU A 152 -44.70 66.66 0.61
CA LEU A 152 -45.59 67.41 -0.27
C LEU A 152 -46.89 67.78 0.44
N PHE A 153 -47.48 66.84 1.20
CA PHE A 153 -48.66 67.11 2.01
C PHE A 153 -48.42 68.21 3.05
N GLY A 154 -47.29 68.15 3.77
CA GLY A 154 -46.89 69.18 4.73
C GLY A 154 -46.71 70.56 4.08
N TYR A 155 -46.05 70.61 2.92
CA TYR A 155 -45.88 71.84 2.15
C TYR A 155 -47.22 72.44 1.68
N CYS A 156 -48.11 71.62 1.11
CA CYS A 156 -49.45 72.04 0.71
C CYS A 156 -50.26 72.61 1.89
N CYS A 157 -50.16 71.97 3.07
CA CYS A 157 -50.78 72.47 4.29
C CYS A 157 -50.24 73.87 4.67
N CYS A 158 -48.93 74.10 4.54
CA CYS A 158 -48.31 75.38 4.80
C CYS A 158 -48.75 76.47 3.81
N MET A 159 -48.77 76.17 2.51
CA MET A 159 -49.20 77.12 1.47
C MET A 159 -50.66 77.56 1.67
N LYS A 160 -51.54 76.60 1.97
CA LYS A 160 -52.96 76.86 2.26
C LYS A 160 -53.16 77.76 3.48
N LYS A 161 -52.39 77.56 4.55
CA LYS A 161 -52.45 78.40 5.76
C LYS A 161 -52.08 79.86 5.49
N ASN A 162 -51.18 80.11 4.53
CA ASN A 162 -50.72 81.45 4.18
C ASN A 162 -51.53 82.12 3.06
N GLY A 163 -52.62 81.49 2.60
CA GLY A 163 -53.47 82.05 1.54
C GLY A 163 -52.85 82.01 0.14
N ILE A 164 -51.80 81.21 -0.07
CA ILE A 164 -51.13 81.07 -1.37
C ILE A 164 -51.83 79.93 -2.13
N THR A 165 -52.91 80.26 -2.84
CA THR A 165 -53.79 79.28 -3.50
C THR A 165 -53.49 79.06 -4.99
N GLN A 166 -52.62 79.86 -5.61
CA GLN A 166 -52.33 79.78 -7.05
C GLN A 166 -50.96 79.19 -7.43
N ASP A 167 -50.01 79.07 -6.50
CA ASP A 167 -48.71 78.40 -6.72
C ASP A 167 -48.75 76.94 -6.25
N ILE A 168 -49.76 76.18 -6.68
CA ILE A 168 -49.73 74.72 -6.49
C ILE A 168 -48.93 74.15 -7.68
N PRO A 169 -47.71 73.60 -7.47
CA PRO A 169 -46.99 72.92 -8.53
C PRO A 169 -47.80 71.66 -8.85
N SER A 170 -48.57 71.72 -9.94
CA SER A 170 -49.31 70.58 -10.43
C SER A 170 -48.30 69.63 -11.06
N PHE A 171 -48.07 68.46 -10.45
CA PHE A 171 -47.26 67.43 -11.09
C PHE A 171 -47.98 66.93 -12.35
N PRO A 172 -47.32 66.85 -13.53
CA PRO A 172 -47.91 66.18 -14.68
C PRO A 172 -48.06 64.69 -14.34
N SER A 173 -49.29 64.20 -14.26
CA SER A 173 -49.56 62.76 -14.14
C SER A 173 -49.11 62.09 -15.43
N ASN A 174 -48.01 61.33 -15.38
CA ASN A 174 -47.54 60.55 -16.51
C ASN A 174 -48.43 59.30 -16.66
N ASP A 175 -49.63 59.49 -17.18
CA ASP A 175 -50.50 58.40 -17.66
C ASP A 175 -49.99 58.01 -19.06
N GLU A 176 -48.97 57.14 -19.08
CA GLU A 176 -48.50 56.50 -20.31
C GLU A 176 -49.55 55.49 -20.75
N GLY A 177 -50.42 55.93 -21.67
CA GLY A 177 -51.48 55.13 -22.25
C GLY A 177 -50.96 53.82 -22.85
N GLU A 178 -51.44 52.73 -22.27
CA GLU A 178 -51.34 51.37 -22.80
C GLU A 178 -52.02 51.32 -24.18
N THR A 179 -51.24 51.13 -25.25
CA THR A 179 -51.79 50.79 -26.57
C THR A 179 -51.78 49.27 -26.72
N PRO A 180 -52.95 48.59 -26.84
CA PRO A 180 -52.99 47.22 -27.29
C PRO A 180 -53.11 47.22 -28.81
N ASN A 181 -51.99 47.41 -29.51
CA ASN A 181 -51.94 47.11 -30.94
C ASN A 181 -51.61 45.63 -31.13
N GLY A 182 -52.66 44.83 -31.10
CA GLY A 182 -52.67 43.52 -31.75
C GLY A 182 -52.72 43.71 -33.27
N SER A 183 -51.83 43.02 -33.98
CA SER A 183 -51.92 42.82 -35.42
C SER A 183 -51.24 41.50 -35.76
N SER A 184 -52.10 40.54 -36.14
CA SER A 184 -51.96 39.35 -37.00
C SER A 184 -50.58 38.81 -37.33
#